data_AF-A0A4R4RF07-F1
#
_entry.id   AF-A0A4R4RF07-F1
#
_cell.length_a   1.000
_cell.length_b   1.000
_cell.length_c   1.000
_cell.angle_alpha   90.00
_cell.angle_beta   90.00
_cell.angle_gamma   90.00
#
_symmetry.space_group_name_H-M   'P 1'
#
loop_
_entity.id
_entity.type
_entity.pdbx_description
1 polymer ?
#
loop_
_entity_poly.entity_id
_entity_poly.type
_entity_poly.pdbx_seq_one_letter_code
_entity_poly.pdbx_strand_id
1 'polypeptide(L)'
;MRVGIAHHFGWAVAVTASPDHRVVDRRRIELIEPGMPTAPIHHEGAFLDDAALVELVDQARASAARATSASLDELASALQEPIVSISLRAWPHDFPQDIAVQRRAPYESRADSVMYRQILAGLARARGWAIHLYDAKTVESEAARTLADRTDEVLHAPRKTLGPPWTKDHRMAMAATIVAAATPASAPP
;
A
#
# COMPACT_ATOMS: atom_id res chain seq x y z
N MET A 1 -7.61 8.06 12.55
CA MET A 1 -7.79 7.70 11.13
C MET A 1 -7.06 6.41 10.77
N ARG A 2 -7.60 5.59 9.86
CA ARG A 2 -6.97 4.38 9.31
C ARG A 2 -6.79 4.54 7.80
N VAL A 3 -5.65 4.13 7.26
CA VAL A 3 -5.35 4.25 5.83
C VAL A 3 -5.29 2.87 5.20
N GLY A 4 -5.98 2.67 4.09
CA GLY A 4 -5.86 1.49 3.25
C GLY A 4 -5.13 1.82 1.96
N ILE A 5 -4.21 0.95 1.54
CA ILE A 5 -3.41 1.14 0.34
C ILE A 5 -3.67 0.03 -0.66
N ALA A 6 -4.00 0.41 -1.90
CA ALA A 6 -3.96 -0.47 -3.07
C ALA A 6 -2.85 0.04 -4.00
N HIS A 7 -1.68 -0.60 -3.93
CA HIS A 7 -0.49 -0.15 -4.66
C HIS A 7 -0.39 -0.74 -6.07
N HIS A 8 0.30 0.00 -6.92
CA HIS A 8 0.76 -0.35 -8.25
C HIS A 8 2.27 -0.04 -8.36
N PHE A 9 2.85 -0.16 -9.54
CA PHE A 9 4.25 0.26 -9.76
C PHE A 9 4.37 1.78 -9.76
N GLY A 10 5.14 2.31 -8.81
CA GLY A 10 5.42 3.74 -8.68
C GLY A 10 4.31 4.59 -8.06
N TRP A 11 3.12 4.05 -7.75
CA TRP A 11 2.01 4.81 -7.17
C TRP A 11 1.02 3.91 -6.41
N ALA A 12 0.10 4.52 -5.65
CA ALA A 12 -1.00 3.80 -5.02
C ALA A 12 -2.29 4.61 -4.91
N VAL A 13 -3.42 3.91 -4.79
CA VAL A 13 -4.64 4.48 -4.22
C VAL A 13 -4.55 4.40 -2.70
N ALA A 14 -4.71 5.54 -2.04
CA ALA A 14 -4.88 5.64 -0.60
C ALA A 14 -6.33 6.03 -0.27
N VAL A 15 -6.97 5.27 0.62
CA VAL A 15 -8.27 5.61 1.19
C VAL A 15 -8.10 5.76 2.70
N THR A 16 -8.48 6.92 3.23
CA THR A 16 -8.47 7.19 4.66
C THR A 16 -9.89 7.10 5.20
N ALA A 17 -10.07 6.28 6.24
CA ALA A 17 -11.34 6.09 6.91
C ALA A 17 -11.27 6.50 8.39
N SER A 18 -12.38 7.04 8.88
CA SER A 18 -12.64 7.29 10.29
C SER A 18 -12.90 5.98 11.07
N PRO A 19 -12.96 6.03 12.41
CA PRO A 19 -13.26 4.86 13.23
C PRO A 19 -14.58 4.15 12.89
N ASP A 20 -15.60 4.89 12.45
CA ASP A 20 -16.94 4.44 12.06
C ASP A 20 -17.08 4.07 10.57
N HIS A 21 -15.94 3.92 9.86
CA HIS A 21 -15.84 3.54 8.45
C HIS A 21 -16.34 4.59 7.45
N ARG A 22 -16.32 5.88 7.79
CA ARG A 22 -16.58 6.94 6.81
C ARG A 22 -15.29 7.25 6.06
N VAL A 23 -15.38 7.36 4.74
CA VAL A 23 -14.27 7.81 3.90
C VAL A 23 -14.06 9.31 4.15
N VAL A 24 -12.89 9.68 4.66
CA VAL A 24 -12.50 11.07 4.98
C VAL A 24 -11.65 11.65 3.85
N ASP A 25 -10.78 10.82 3.28
CA ASP A 25 -9.93 11.19 2.15
C ASP A 25 -9.78 10.01 1.21
N ARG A 26 -9.67 10.29 -0.08
CA ARG A 26 -9.20 9.32 -1.07
C ARG A 26 -8.35 10.05 -2.10
N ARG A 27 -7.18 9.50 -2.40
CA ARG A 27 -6.27 10.11 -3.37
C ARG A 27 -5.37 9.06 -4.01
N ARG A 28 -4.77 9.45 -5.12
CA ARG A 28 -3.57 8.81 -5.63
C ARG A 28 -2.37 9.39 -4.87
N ILE A 29 -1.45 8.53 -4.45
CA ILE A 29 -0.15 8.92 -3.91
C ILE A 29 0.97 8.39 -4.81
N GLU A 30 2.05 9.15 -4.93
CA GLU A 30 3.24 8.72 -5.67
C GLU A 30 4.18 7.96 -4.74
N LEU A 31 4.70 6.84 -5.23
CA LEU A 31 5.61 5.97 -4.48
C LEU A 31 7.04 6.02 -5.02
N ILE A 32 7.29 6.81 -6.06
CA ILE A 32 8.62 7.02 -6.65
C ILE A 32 8.69 8.40 -7.31
N GLU A 33 9.86 9.00 -7.37
CA GLU A 33 10.02 10.32 -7.99
C GLU A 33 9.87 10.23 -9.52
N PRO A 34 9.40 11.30 -10.18
CA PRO A 34 9.31 11.35 -11.63
C PRO A 34 10.66 11.06 -12.31
N GLY A 35 10.63 10.29 -13.41
CA GLY A 35 11.82 9.95 -14.19
C GLY A 35 12.56 8.70 -13.72
N MET A 36 12.18 8.10 -12.57
CA MET A 36 12.77 6.85 -12.10
C MET A 36 12.05 5.62 -12.67
N PRO A 37 12.77 4.51 -12.94
CA PRO A 37 12.19 3.22 -13.27
C PRO A 37 11.21 2.73 -12.20
N THR A 38 9.98 2.41 -12.61
CA THR A 38 8.92 1.97 -11.68
C THR A 38 8.94 0.47 -11.41
N ALA A 39 9.69 -0.31 -12.20
CA ALA A 39 9.88 -1.74 -12.03
C ALA A 39 11.32 -2.17 -12.35
N PRO A 40 12.33 -1.61 -11.64
CA PRO A 40 13.75 -1.74 -11.98
C PRO A 40 14.23 -3.19 -12.08
N ILE A 41 13.59 -4.14 -11.39
CA ILE A 41 13.94 -5.57 -11.48
C ILE A 41 13.22 -6.23 -12.65
N HIS A 42 11.89 -6.05 -12.75
CA HIS A 42 11.09 -6.79 -13.73
C HIS A 42 11.26 -6.30 -15.17
N HIS A 43 11.44 -5.00 -15.40
CA HIS A 43 11.51 -4.42 -16.74
C HIS A 43 12.95 -4.02 -17.11
N GLU A 44 13.47 -2.98 -16.48
CA GLU A 44 14.74 -2.37 -16.87
C GLU A 44 15.95 -3.28 -16.58
N GLY A 45 15.84 -4.10 -15.53
CA GLY A 45 16.89 -5.00 -15.07
C GLY A 45 17.17 -6.21 -15.96
N ALA A 46 16.33 -6.47 -16.98
CA ALA A 46 16.49 -7.63 -17.85
C ALA A 46 17.83 -7.64 -18.63
N PHE A 47 18.39 -6.46 -18.90
CA PHE A 47 19.60 -6.29 -19.73
C PHE A 47 20.84 -5.86 -18.95
N LEU A 48 20.73 -5.70 -17.63
CA LEU A 48 21.82 -5.25 -16.76
C LEU A 48 22.59 -6.45 -16.21
N ASP A 49 23.89 -6.27 -16.00
CA ASP A 49 24.65 -7.17 -15.13
C ASP A 49 24.21 -7.00 -13.66
N ASP A 50 24.63 -7.90 -12.78
CA ASP A 50 24.19 -7.90 -11.39
C ASP A 50 24.61 -6.62 -10.64
N ALA A 51 25.78 -6.04 -10.96
CA ALA A 51 26.26 -4.83 -10.30
C ALA A 51 25.43 -3.60 -10.69
N ALA A 52 25.21 -3.40 -12.00
CA ALA A 52 24.39 -2.32 -12.51
C ALA A 52 22.92 -2.45 -12.07
N LEU A 53 22.40 -3.68 -11.96
CA LEU A 53 21.05 -3.89 -11.45
C LEU A 53 20.95 -3.53 -9.97
N VAL A 54 21.91 -3.93 -9.14
CA VAL A 54 21.93 -3.55 -7.72
C VAL A 54 21.96 -2.03 -7.57
N GLU A 55 22.82 -1.35 -8.34
CA GLU A 55 22.89 0.11 -8.33
C GLU A 55 21.55 0.76 -8.72
N LEU A 56 20.92 0.28 -9.79
CA LEU A 56 19.62 0.78 -10.23
C LEU A 56 18.54 0.58 -9.16
N VAL A 57 18.50 -0.59 -8.54
CA VAL A 57 17.52 -0.89 -7.49
C VAL A 57 17.75 -0.02 -6.27
N ASP A 58 19.00 0.24 -5.88
CA ASP A 58 19.29 1.11 -4.74
C ASP A 58 18.89 2.57 -5.01
N GLN A 59 19.13 3.07 -6.23
CA GLN A 59 18.65 4.39 -6.65
C GLN A 59 17.11 4.46 -6.62
N ALA A 60 16.42 3.44 -7.15
CA ALA A 60 14.97 3.36 -7.15
C ALA A 60 14.40 3.26 -5.72
N ARG A 61 15.03 2.50 -4.82
CA ARG A 61 14.65 2.43 -3.40
C ARG A 61 14.79 3.77 -2.70
N ALA A 62 15.90 4.47 -2.91
CA ALA A 62 16.13 5.78 -2.32
C ALA A 62 15.10 6.81 -2.80
N SER A 63 14.82 6.82 -4.11
CA SER A 63 13.75 7.64 -4.69
C SER A 63 12.38 7.30 -4.12
N ALA A 64 12.06 6.00 -4.07
CA ALA A 64 10.78 5.53 -3.55
C ALA A 64 10.58 5.88 -2.08
N ALA A 65 11.64 5.78 -1.26
CA ALA A 65 11.58 6.19 0.14
C ALA A 65 11.26 7.69 0.29
N ARG A 66 11.90 8.56 -0.50
CA ARG A 66 11.62 10.02 -0.47
C ARG A 66 10.21 10.34 -0.93
N ALA A 67 9.80 9.86 -2.11
CA ALA A 67 8.47 10.13 -2.67
C ALA A 67 7.34 9.57 -1.80
N THR A 68 7.51 8.34 -1.29
CA THR A 68 6.52 7.73 -0.39
C THR A 68 6.45 8.51 0.92
N SER A 69 7.59 8.92 1.49
CA SER A 69 7.61 9.71 2.73
C SER A 69 6.85 11.03 2.54
N ALA A 70 7.17 11.78 1.48
CA ALA A 70 6.49 13.04 1.16
C ALA A 70 4.98 12.84 1.00
N SER A 71 4.56 11.83 0.23
CA SER A 71 3.13 11.51 0.05
C SER A 71 2.41 11.16 1.35
N LEU A 72 3.08 10.44 2.27
CA LEU A 72 2.50 10.10 3.57
C LEU A 72 2.43 11.32 4.50
N ASP A 73 3.39 12.24 4.41
CA ASP A 73 3.38 13.49 5.18
C ASP A 73 2.30 14.46 4.67
N GLU A 74 2.13 14.58 3.36
CA GLU A 74 1.02 15.31 2.73
C GLU A 74 -0.35 14.71 3.09
N LEU A 75 -0.44 13.37 3.14
CA LEU A 75 -1.66 12.71 3.59
C LEU A 75 -1.94 13.03 5.07
N ALA A 76 -0.96 12.87 5.95
CA ALA A 76 -1.12 13.09 7.38
C ALA A 76 -1.48 14.55 7.71
N SER A 77 -0.82 15.51 7.06
CA SER A 77 -1.05 16.95 7.24
C SER A 77 -2.42 17.43 6.75
N ALA A 78 -3.03 16.72 5.80
CA ALA A 78 -4.37 17.04 5.31
C ALA A 78 -5.50 16.58 6.24
N LEU A 79 -5.20 15.79 7.28
CA LEU A 79 -6.20 15.21 8.18
C LEU A 79 -6.29 15.98 9.50
N GLN A 80 -7.51 16.13 9.99
CA GLN A 80 -7.76 16.76 11.31
C GLN A 80 -7.42 15.83 12.48
N GLU A 81 -7.53 14.52 12.29
CA GLU A 81 -7.21 13.50 13.29
C GLU A 81 -6.00 12.67 12.86
N PRO A 82 -5.18 12.18 13.81
CA PRO A 82 -3.98 11.43 13.51
C PRO A 82 -4.28 10.09 12.81
N ILE A 83 -3.38 9.67 11.94
CA ILE A 83 -3.35 8.31 11.40
C ILE A 83 -2.80 7.38 12.48
N VAL A 84 -3.52 6.29 12.76
CA VAL A 84 -3.11 5.29 13.76
C VAL A 84 -2.65 3.99 13.11
N SER A 85 -3.08 3.72 11.88
CA SER A 85 -2.69 2.51 11.17
C SER A 85 -2.75 2.65 9.66
N ILE A 86 -1.96 1.80 8.99
CA ILE A 86 -1.96 1.60 7.55
C ILE A 86 -2.17 0.13 7.22
N SER A 87 -2.92 -0.15 6.16
CA SER A 87 -3.20 -1.52 5.68
C SER A 87 -2.60 -1.74 4.31
N LEU A 88 -1.74 -2.76 4.17
CA LEU A 88 -0.97 -3.07 2.97
C LEU A 88 -1.25 -4.49 2.50
N ARG A 89 -1.19 -4.74 1.17
CA ARG A 89 -1.34 -6.09 0.64
C ARG A 89 -0.20 -6.98 1.14
N ALA A 90 -0.51 -8.12 1.74
CA ALA A 90 0.47 -9.07 2.26
C ALA A 90 1.51 -9.51 1.20
N TRP A 91 2.74 -9.75 1.65
CA TRP A 91 3.80 -10.39 0.87
C TRP A 91 4.43 -11.54 1.69
N PRO A 92 5.10 -12.51 1.03
CA PRO A 92 5.75 -13.60 1.74
C PRO A 92 6.81 -13.08 2.71
N HIS A 93 6.81 -13.57 3.95
CA HIS A 93 7.77 -13.17 4.98
C HIS A 93 9.21 -13.61 4.64
N ASP A 94 9.32 -14.69 3.85
CA ASP A 94 10.53 -15.32 3.34
C ASP A 94 10.91 -14.85 1.93
N PHE A 95 10.34 -13.73 1.47
CA PHE A 95 10.71 -13.17 0.16
C PHE A 95 12.22 -12.80 0.15
N PRO A 96 12.99 -13.23 -0.85
CA PRO A 96 14.44 -13.07 -0.86
C PRO A 96 14.84 -11.61 -0.81
N GLN A 97 15.97 -11.29 -0.16
CA GLN A 97 16.52 -9.93 -0.12
C GLN A 97 17.56 -9.67 -1.21
N ASP A 98 18.25 -10.73 -1.66
CA ASP A 98 19.27 -10.67 -2.69
C ASP A 98 18.66 -10.38 -4.06
N ILE A 99 19.12 -9.31 -4.71
CA ILE A 99 18.66 -8.86 -6.03
C ILE A 99 18.96 -9.89 -7.12
N ALA A 100 20.10 -10.59 -7.03
CA ALA A 100 20.47 -11.62 -8.00
C ALA A 100 19.51 -12.83 -7.93
N VAL A 101 18.90 -13.07 -6.77
CA VAL A 101 17.82 -14.07 -6.59
C VAL A 101 16.49 -13.49 -7.04
N GLN A 102 16.16 -12.25 -6.63
CA GLN A 102 14.90 -11.59 -6.98
C GLN A 102 14.69 -11.45 -8.48
N ARG A 103 15.74 -11.23 -9.27
CA ARG A 103 15.64 -11.06 -10.74
C ARG A 103 15.28 -12.34 -11.52
N ARG A 104 15.09 -13.47 -10.83
CA ARG A 104 14.80 -14.77 -11.44
C ARG A 104 13.40 -15.26 -11.07
N ALA A 105 12.87 -16.16 -11.88
CA ALA A 105 11.63 -16.85 -11.55
C ALA A 105 11.78 -17.64 -10.23
N PRO A 106 10.77 -17.65 -9.34
CA PRO A 106 9.43 -17.05 -9.49
C PRO A 106 9.26 -15.66 -8.84
N TYR A 107 10.36 -14.94 -8.59
CA TYR A 107 10.38 -13.72 -7.77
C TYR A 107 10.28 -12.42 -8.59
N GLU A 108 10.92 -12.40 -9.76
CA GLU A 108 11.06 -11.29 -10.70
C GLU A 108 9.78 -10.45 -10.88
N SER A 109 8.64 -11.10 -11.11
CA SER A 109 7.35 -10.49 -11.40
C SER A 109 6.73 -9.80 -10.19
N ARG A 110 7.25 -10.08 -8.99
CA ARG A 110 6.74 -9.59 -7.71
C ARG A 110 7.74 -8.71 -6.97
N ALA A 111 9.01 -8.71 -7.36
CA ALA A 111 10.10 -8.08 -6.62
C ALA A 111 9.86 -6.57 -6.40
N ASP A 112 9.56 -5.83 -7.48
CA ASP A 112 9.29 -4.39 -7.40
C ASP A 112 8.03 -4.10 -6.56
N SER A 113 7.00 -4.95 -6.70
CA SER A 113 5.80 -4.83 -5.86
C SER A 113 6.09 -5.09 -4.38
N VAL A 114 6.96 -6.04 -4.03
CA VAL A 114 7.37 -6.29 -2.64
C VAL A 114 8.17 -5.11 -2.11
N MET A 115 9.10 -4.57 -2.90
CA MET A 115 9.91 -3.40 -2.55
C MET A 115 9.04 -2.22 -2.10
N TYR A 116 8.07 -1.78 -2.91
CA TYR A 116 7.20 -0.65 -2.55
C TYR A 116 6.42 -0.89 -1.24
N ARG A 117 5.95 -2.11 -1.01
CA ARG A 117 5.21 -2.45 0.21
C ARG A 117 6.10 -2.49 1.45
N GLN A 118 7.34 -2.96 1.32
CA GLN A 118 8.33 -2.92 2.39
C GLN A 118 8.71 -1.47 2.73
N ILE A 119 8.86 -0.59 1.73
CA ILE A 119 9.12 0.84 1.93
C ILE A 119 7.95 1.51 2.66
N LEU A 120 6.71 1.31 2.19
CA LEU A 120 5.49 1.79 2.85
C LEU A 120 5.42 1.32 4.31
N ALA A 121 5.71 0.05 4.57
CA ALA A 121 5.73 -0.50 5.91
C ALA A 121 6.83 0.13 6.80
N GLY A 122 8.05 0.27 6.29
CA GLY A 122 9.14 0.91 7.02
C GLY A 122 8.79 2.34 7.42
N LEU A 123 8.27 3.12 6.47
CA LEU A 123 7.87 4.51 6.68
C LEU A 123 6.67 4.67 7.62
N ALA A 124 5.73 3.72 7.60
CA ALA A 124 4.61 3.69 8.54
C ALA A 124 5.09 3.38 9.97
N ARG A 125 6.00 2.41 10.16
CA ARG A 125 6.61 2.12 11.47
C ARG A 125 7.35 3.33 12.03
N ALA A 126 8.12 4.03 11.20
CA ALA A 126 8.84 5.23 11.60
C ALA A 126 7.90 6.36 12.09
N ARG A 127 6.63 6.35 11.63
CA ARG A 127 5.56 7.27 12.07
C ARG A 127 4.75 6.74 13.27
N GLY A 128 5.10 5.58 13.81
CA GLY A 128 4.36 4.93 14.89
C GLY A 128 3.01 4.35 14.47
N TRP A 129 2.76 4.16 13.19
CA TRP A 129 1.50 3.59 12.69
C TRP A 129 1.53 2.08 12.77
N ALA A 130 0.44 1.49 13.29
CA ALA A 130 0.25 0.05 13.22
C ALA A 130 0.14 -0.40 11.75
N ILE A 131 0.72 -1.55 11.43
CA ILE A 131 0.63 -2.14 10.10
C ILE A 131 -0.30 -3.34 10.14
N HIS A 132 -1.29 -3.32 9.27
CA HIS A 132 -2.14 -4.46 9.00
C HIS A 132 -1.84 -4.99 7.60
N LEU A 133 -1.74 -6.31 7.47
CA LEU A 133 -1.57 -6.95 6.18
C LEU A 133 -2.88 -7.60 5.77
N TYR A 134 -3.25 -7.48 4.49
CA TYR A 134 -4.48 -8.07 3.95
C TYR A 134 -4.20 -8.94 2.70
N ASP A 135 -5.05 -9.94 2.46
CA ASP A 135 -5.07 -10.67 1.19
C ASP A 135 -6.01 -9.97 0.20
N ALA A 136 -5.46 -9.52 -0.93
CA ALA A 136 -6.20 -8.84 -1.98
C ALA A 136 -7.32 -9.68 -2.61
N LYS A 137 -7.29 -11.01 -2.46
CA LYS A 137 -8.34 -11.93 -2.96
C LYS A 137 -9.55 -11.96 -2.04
N THR A 138 -9.36 -11.81 -0.73
CA THR A 138 -10.42 -12.05 0.27
C THR A 138 -10.88 -10.78 0.98
N VAL A 139 -10.07 -9.72 0.99
CA VAL A 139 -10.31 -8.51 1.81
C VAL A 139 -11.68 -7.86 1.60
N GLU A 140 -12.17 -7.75 0.36
CA GLU A 140 -13.51 -7.19 0.09
C GLU A 140 -14.61 -8.08 0.70
N SER A 141 -14.47 -9.41 0.63
CA SER A 141 -15.42 -10.36 1.23
C SER A 141 -15.36 -10.38 2.76
N GLU A 142 -14.18 -10.20 3.34
CA GLU A 142 -13.96 -10.10 4.79
C GLU A 142 -14.58 -8.81 5.35
N ALA A 143 -14.39 -7.69 4.64
CA ALA A 143 -15.01 -6.43 4.98
C ALA A 143 -16.54 -6.51 4.90
N ALA A 144 -17.10 -7.13 3.85
CA ALA A 144 -18.53 -7.34 3.72
C ALA A 144 -19.10 -8.19 4.88
N ARG A 145 -18.42 -9.27 5.28
CA ARG A 145 -18.81 -10.06 6.46
C ARG A 145 -18.79 -9.25 7.75
N THR A 146 -17.82 -8.33 7.88
CA THR A 146 -17.70 -7.46 9.05
C THR A 146 -18.81 -6.40 9.10
N LEU A 147 -19.19 -5.86 7.94
CA LEU A 147 -20.20 -4.80 7.83
C LEU A 147 -21.64 -5.33 7.84
N ALA A 148 -21.86 -6.59 7.45
CA ALA A 148 -23.18 -7.19 7.26
C ALA A 148 -24.08 -6.27 6.41
N ASP A 149 -25.23 -5.86 6.94
CA ASP A 149 -26.24 -5.04 6.25
C ASP A 149 -25.71 -3.66 5.82
N ARG A 150 -24.59 -3.20 6.39
CA ARG A 150 -23.96 -1.91 6.04
C ARG A 150 -22.99 -2.00 4.86
N THR A 151 -22.82 -3.17 4.25
CA THR A 151 -21.85 -3.40 3.16
C THR A 151 -22.07 -2.43 2.00
N ASP A 152 -23.31 -2.32 1.52
CA ASP A 152 -23.62 -1.44 0.39
C ASP A 152 -23.36 0.03 0.72
N GLU A 153 -23.79 0.49 1.90
CA GLU A 153 -23.61 1.85 2.37
C GLU A 153 -22.13 2.25 2.45
N VAL A 154 -21.30 1.39 3.04
CA VAL A 154 -19.93 1.74 3.39
C VAL A 154 -18.93 1.43 2.27
N LEU A 155 -19.10 0.31 1.55
CA LEU A 155 -18.11 -0.16 0.58
C LEU A 155 -18.47 0.19 -0.87
N HIS A 156 -19.75 0.16 -1.23
CA HIS A 156 -20.21 0.30 -2.62
C HIS A 156 -20.80 1.68 -2.95
N ALA A 157 -21.57 2.27 -2.04
CA ALA A 157 -22.21 3.57 -2.20
C ALA A 157 -21.28 4.79 -2.27
N PRO A 158 -20.00 4.77 -1.82
CA PRO A 158 -19.14 5.96 -1.93
C PRO A 158 -18.98 6.47 -3.36
N ARG A 159 -19.14 5.62 -4.39
CA ARG A 159 -19.19 6.09 -5.79
C ARG A 159 -20.32 7.09 -6.03
N LYS A 160 -21.48 6.86 -5.43
CA LYS A 160 -22.69 7.69 -5.57
C LYS A 160 -22.58 8.98 -4.74
N THR A 161 -22.02 8.90 -3.55
CA THR A 161 -21.97 10.03 -2.60
C THR A 161 -20.75 10.92 -2.78
N LEU A 162 -19.59 10.36 -3.13
CA LEU A 162 -18.33 11.10 -3.30
C LEU A 162 -17.99 11.38 -4.76
N GLY A 163 -18.66 10.71 -5.70
CA GLY A 163 -18.36 10.76 -7.12
C GLY A 163 -17.12 9.93 -7.53
N PRO A 164 -16.86 9.79 -8.83
CA PRO A 164 -15.66 9.11 -9.32
C PRO A 164 -14.38 9.87 -8.92
N PRO A 165 -13.23 9.17 -8.78
CA PRO A 165 -13.06 7.72 -8.93
C PRO A 165 -13.52 6.93 -7.68
N TRP A 166 -14.07 5.74 -7.93
CA TRP A 166 -14.34 4.70 -6.91
C TRP A 166 -14.24 3.32 -7.57
N THR A 167 -13.00 2.92 -7.86
CA THR A 167 -12.67 1.69 -8.60
C THR A 167 -12.53 0.50 -7.65
N LYS A 168 -12.16 -0.68 -8.20
CA LYS A 168 -11.81 -1.86 -7.40
C LYS A 168 -10.68 -1.54 -6.39
N ASP A 169 -9.68 -0.77 -6.79
CA ASP A 169 -8.57 -0.40 -5.89
C ASP A 169 -9.03 0.46 -4.70
N HIS A 170 -9.99 1.36 -4.92
CA HIS A 170 -10.58 2.16 -3.85
C HIS A 170 -11.36 1.27 -2.87
N ARG A 171 -12.13 0.32 -3.38
CA ARG A 171 -12.86 -0.64 -2.54
C ARG A 171 -11.92 -1.56 -1.79
N MET A 172 -10.86 -2.06 -2.43
CA MET A 172 -9.84 -2.89 -1.78
C MET A 172 -9.14 -2.13 -0.65
N ALA A 173 -8.74 -0.89 -0.90
CA ALA A 173 -8.17 0.00 0.12
C ALA A 173 -9.16 0.24 1.27
N MET A 174 -10.41 0.59 0.95
CA MET A 174 -11.45 0.80 1.97
C MET A 174 -11.70 -0.47 2.81
N ALA A 175 -11.88 -1.62 2.15
CA ALA A 175 -12.07 -2.92 2.78
C ALA A 175 -10.94 -3.26 3.75
N ALA A 176 -9.68 -2.96 3.38
CA ALA A 176 -8.54 -3.18 4.25
C ALA A 176 -8.63 -2.38 5.56
N THR A 177 -9.13 -1.14 5.53
CA THR A 177 -9.35 -0.35 6.77
C THR A 177 -10.41 -0.95 7.69
N ILE A 178 -11.43 -1.59 7.11
CA ILE A 178 -12.53 -2.24 7.85
C ILE A 178 -12.02 -3.50 8.53
N VAL A 179 -11.32 -4.37 7.80
CA VAL A 179 -10.74 -5.61 8.36
C VAL A 179 -9.72 -5.29 9.46
N ALA A 180 -8.88 -4.27 9.25
CA ALA A 180 -7.93 -3.80 10.25
C ALA A 180 -8.63 -3.29 11.52
N ALA A 181 -9.77 -2.62 11.40
CA ALA A 181 -10.53 -2.13 12.55
C ALA A 181 -11.16 -3.26 13.40
N ALA A 182 -11.51 -4.38 12.76
CA ALA A 182 -12.08 -5.55 13.43
C ALA A 182 -11.03 -6.41 14.15
N THR A 183 -9.74 -6.21 13.85
CA THR A 183 -8.64 -6.96 14.44
C THR A 183 -8.02 -6.13 15.58
N PRO A 184 -8.02 -6.59 16.84
CA PRO A 184 -7.32 -5.90 17.90
C PRO A 184 -5.83 -5.76 17.54
N ALA A 185 -5.22 -4.61 17.81
CA ALA A 185 -3.79 -4.44 17.65
C ALA A 185 -3.06 -5.45 18.54
N SER A 186 -2.35 -6.41 17.94
CA SER A 186 -1.41 -7.25 18.68
C SER A 186 -0.28 -6.37 19.22
N ALA A 187 0.01 -6.48 20.52
CA ALA A 187 1.09 -5.74 21.17
C ALA A 187 2.43 -5.96 20.44
N PRO A 188 3.32 -4.96 20.38
CA PRO A 188 4.66 -5.16 19.84
C PRO A 188 5.41 -6.19 20.70
N PRO A 189 6.35 -6.97 20.11
CA PRO A 189 7.24 -7.83 20.88
C PRO A 189 8.10 -7.03 21.87
#